data_AF-A0A540V523-F1
#
_entry.id   AF-A0A540V523-F1
#
_cell.length_a   1.000
_cell.length_b   1.000
_cell.length_c   1.000
_cell.angle_alpha   90.00
_cell.angle_beta   90.00
_cell.angle_gamma   90.00
#
_symmetry.space_group_name_H-M   'P 1'
#
loop_
_entity.id
_entity.type
_entity.pdbx_description
1 polymer ?
#
loop_
_entity_poly.entity_id
_entity_poly.type
_entity_poly.pdbx_seq_one_letter_code
_entity_poly.pdbx_strand_id
1 'polypeptide(L)'
;MVVQLYRRGGTMFYLTRERQKVFQAANLFPFGEEFDSELEEKLYEDLANYLDVIPQKFQKEILERTLFSNNDLMNEFEEWCNETIDRFIENSGVITKKRYRIIQNFQPSVQNVFIESLHDGEILKAEQEGNDIVLLLNMDGGFTKESIVQLVFHDAKMEGNLEGYYLHDELDSSEDGFGLRIISGFGCPHEECTIYFKDVTANCLYRPAIYSEPGEIGSWSGYVASLNPDNQYFIVKNCRFVEIDLDSLSQKDEGIFAGDEWLGRTFEEAKEKIHCARFEDPYAYLNELLPAEKLGTALFDKDPFVRLRAFNTLFELGEEAAGIVNDALRKIDINDEENMDFETVANYFHRLDCLDEDVKRKWIRADENDHLGKD
;
A
#
# COMPACT_ATOMS: atom_id res chain seq x y z
N MET A 1 4.22 24.38 -34.12
CA MET A 1 5.34 25.14 -33.52
C MET A 1 6.10 24.14 -32.67
N VAL A 2 7.31 23.78 -33.09
CA VAL A 2 8.07 22.64 -32.55
C VAL A 2 8.78 23.10 -31.28
N VAL A 3 8.35 22.61 -30.11
CA VAL A 3 9.09 22.78 -28.86
C VAL A 3 10.17 21.70 -28.82
N GLN A 4 11.41 22.10 -29.14
CA GLN A 4 12.60 21.28 -28.93
C GLN A 4 12.93 21.27 -27.44
N LEU A 5 12.44 20.28 -26.71
CA LEU A 5 12.97 19.91 -25.40
C LEU A 5 14.01 18.82 -25.60
N TYR A 6 15.29 19.17 -25.80
CA TYR A 6 16.37 18.23 -25.50
C TYR A 6 17.71 18.93 -25.22
N ARG A 7 18.24 18.61 -24.02
CA ARG A 7 19.65 18.49 -23.59
C ARG A 7 20.38 19.71 -23.03
N ARG A 8 20.56 19.68 -21.70
CA ARG A 8 21.88 19.52 -21.08
C ARG A 8 21.84 18.36 -20.08
N GLY A 9 22.89 17.55 -20.06
CA GLY A 9 22.94 16.21 -19.47
C GLY A 9 22.53 16.12 -18.00
N GLY A 10 21.56 15.23 -17.77
CA GLY A 10 20.94 14.90 -16.50
C GLY A 10 19.51 14.47 -16.82
N THR A 11 19.17 13.18 -16.70
CA THR A 11 17.76 12.80 -16.72
C THR A 11 17.08 13.53 -15.58
N MET A 12 15.98 14.24 -15.86
CA MET A 12 15.14 14.90 -14.85
C MET A 12 14.76 13.92 -13.73
N PHE A 13 14.58 12.65 -14.09
CA PHE A 13 14.20 11.57 -13.19
C PHE A 13 15.41 10.76 -12.74
N TYR A 14 15.41 10.44 -11.43
CA TYR A 14 16.26 9.42 -10.86
C TYR A 14 15.75 8.02 -11.17
N LEU A 15 14.46 7.75 -11.04
CA LEU A 15 13.85 6.45 -11.29
C LEU A 15 13.88 6.14 -12.79
N THR A 16 14.60 5.09 -13.16
CA THR A 16 14.65 4.55 -14.52
C THR A 16 14.60 3.03 -14.48
N ARG A 17 14.20 2.40 -15.58
CA ARG A 17 14.23 0.93 -15.72
C ARG A 17 15.61 0.36 -15.44
N GLU A 18 16.65 1.01 -15.92
CA GLU A 18 18.04 0.58 -15.73
C GLU A 18 18.44 0.62 -14.24
N ARG A 19 18.13 1.71 -13.54
CA ARG A 19 18.41 1.83 -12.10
C ARG A 19 17.59 0.86 -11.27
N GLN A 20 16.33 0.61 -11.64
CA GLN A 20 15.52 -0.43 -11.01
C GLN A 20 16.16 -1.81 -11.19
N LYS A 21 16.65 -2.11 -12.40
CA LYS A 21 17.32 -3.37 -12.70
C LYS A 21 18.62 -3.54 -11.90
N VAL A 22 19.41 -2.47 -11.74
CA VAL A 22 20.60 -2.43 -10.87
C VAL A 22 20.21 -2.69 -9.40
N PHE A 23 19.17 -2.03 -8.89
CA PHE A 23 18.70 -2.21 -7.52
C PHE A 23 18.21 -3.64 -7.27
N GLN A 24 17.45 -4.23 -8.20
CA GLN A 24 17.03 -5.63 -8.10
C GLN A 24 18.21 -6.60 -8.09
N ALA A 25 19.21 -6.38 -8.95
CA ALA A 25 20.41 -7.21 -8.97
C ALA A 25 21.15 -7.20 -7.61
N ALA A 26 21.24 -6.04 -6.97
CA ALA A 26 21.85 -5.91 -5.64
C ALA A 26 21.02 -6.59 -4.54
N ASN A 27 19.68 -6.55 -4.62
CA ASN A 27 18.78 -7.18 -3.65
C ASN A 27 18.67 -8.70 -3.79
N LEU A 28 19.23 -9.31 -4.85
CA LEU A 28 19.36 -10.76 -4.93
C LEU A 28 20.32 -11.31 -3.86
N PHE A 29 21.25 -10.48 -3.37
CA PHE A 29 22.23 -10.91 -2.40
C PHE A 29 21.58 -11.15 -1.01
N PRO A 30 21.65 -12.38 -0.45
CA PRO A 30 20.97 -12.71 0.80
C PRO A 30 21.83 -12.31 2.01
N PHE A 31 21.78 -11.02 2.37
CA PHE A 31 22.58 -10.45 3.45
C PHE A 31 22.41 -11.22 4.77
N GLY A 32 23.54 -11.69 5.33
CA GLY A 32 23.56 -12.34 6.65
C GLY A 32 22.99 -13.75 6.68
N GLU A 33 22.63 -14.33 5.53
CA GLU A 33 22.18 -15.73 5.44
C GLU A 33 23.33 -16.63 4.98
N GLU A 34 23.52 -17.76 5.68
CA GLU A 34 24.31 -18.85 5.12
C GLU A 34 23.49 -19.48 3.99
N PHE A 35 24.01 -19.47 2.77
CA PHE A 35 23.38 -20.13 1.64
C PHE A 35 23.93 -21.54 1.45
N ASP A 36 23.03 -22.52 1.35
CA ASP A 36 23.37 -23.88 0.96
C ASP A 36 23.58 -23.98 -0.56
N SER A 37 23.94 -25.18 -1.04
CA SER A 37 24.21 -25.39 -2.46
C SER A 37 23.01 -25.14 -3.39
N GLU A 38 21.79 -25.32 -2.90
CA GLU A 38 20.57 -25.11 -3.69
C GLU A 38 20.31 -23.61 -3.86
N LEU A 39 20.45 -22.85 -2.77
CA LEU A 39 20.35 -21.40 -2.81
C LEU A 39 21.49 -20.78 -3.64
N GLU A 40 22.72 -21.28 -3.49
CA GLU A 40 23.88 -20.81 -4.28
C GLU A 40 23.65 -20.99 -5.79
N GLU A 41 23.14 -22.15 -6.21
CA GLU A 41 22.84 -22.42 -7.62
C GLU A 41 21.78 -21.46 -8.15
N LYS A 42 20.71 -21.25 -7.38
CA LYS A 42 19.64 -20.30 -7.73
C LYS A 42 20.16 -18.87 -7.84
N LEU A 43 21.01 -18.42 -6.92
CA LEU A 43 21.58 -17.08 -6.96
C LEU A 43 22.42 -16.84 -8.21
N TYR A 44 23.21 -17.83 -8.65
CA TYR A 44 23.93 -17.71 -9.91
C TYR A 44 23.00 -17.61 -11.12
N GLU A 45 21.92 -18.39 -11.14
CA GLU A 45 20.91 -18.31 -12.21
C GLU A 45 20.22 -16.95 -12.23
N ASP A 46 19.84 -16.44 -11.06
CA ASP A 46 19.20 -15.14 -10.93
C ASP A 46 20.15 -14.01 -11.32
N LEU A 47 21.38 -13.99 -10.79
CA LEU A 47 22.41 -12.99 -11.14
C LEU A 47 22.77 -13.00 -12.62
N ALA A 48 22.75 -14.16 -13.28
CA ALA A 48 23.01 -14.26 -14.71
C ALA A 48 21.99 -13.46 -15.55
N ASN A 49 20.76 -13.28 -15.06
CA ASN A 49 19.73 -12.47 -15.72
C ASN A 49 20.01 -10.95 -15.65
N TYR A 50 20.96 -10.54 -14.82
CA TYR A 50 21.32 -9.13 -14.56
C TYR A 50 22.76 -8.77 -15.01
N LEU A 51 23.44 -9.63 -15.77
CA LEU A 51 24.84 -9.41 -16.16
C LEU A 51 25.11 -8.08 -16.86
N ASP A 52 24.15 -7.56 -17.63
CA ASP A 52 24.26 -6.28 -18.33
C ASP A 52 24.34 -5.06 -17.39
N VAL A 53 23.84 -5.19 -16.16
CA VAL A 53 23.85 -4.12 -15.15
C VAL A 53 24.83 -4.35 -14.01
N ILE A 54 25.26 -5.60 -13.81
CA ILE A 54 26.28 -5.95 -12.82
C ILE A 54 27.67 -5.45 -13.29
N PRO A 55 28.50 -4.88 -12.39
CA PRO A 55 29.84 -4.44 -12.74
C PRO A 55 30.66 -5.54 -13.43
N GLN A 56 31.36 -5.17 -14.52
CA GLN A 56 32.12 -6.10 -15.36
C GLN A 56 33.11 -6.98 -14.59
N LYS A 57 33.66 -6.48 -13.47
CA LYS A 57 34.60 -7.22 -12.62
C LYS A 57 34.02 -8.47 -11.95
N PHE A 58 32.69 -8.60 -11.88
CA PHE A 58 32.00 -9.76 -11.28
C PHE A 58 31.42 -10.72 -12.33
N GLN A 59 31.18 -10.23 -13.55
CA GLN A 59 30.39 -10.95 -14.56
C GLN A 59 30.99 -12.30 -14.92
N LYS A 60 32.32 -12.38 -15.03
CA LYS A 60 33.02 -13.62 -15.39
C LYS A 60 32.83 -14.68 -14.30
N GLU A 61 33.01 -14.31 -13.04
CA GLU A 61 32.91 -15.19 -11.88
C GLU A 61 31.46 -15.58 -11.56
N ILE A 62 30.47 -14.79 -11.98
CA ILE A 62 29.06 -15.19 -11.98
C ILE A 62 28.81 -16.26 -13.04
N LEU A 63 29.29 -16.05 -14.27
CA LEU A 63 29.14 -17.01 -15.37
C LEU A 63 29.88 -18.33 -15.12
N GLU A 64 31.06 -18.27 -14.51
CA GLU A 64 31.87 -19.44 -14.14
C GLU A 64 31.40 -20.10 -12.83
N ARG A 65 30.40 -19.52 -12.15
CA ARG A 65 29.90 -19.96 -10.84
C ARG A 65 31.00 -20.06 -9.78
N THR A 66 31.86 -19.05 -9.69
CA THR A 66 33.01 -18.99 -8.75
C THR A 66 32.99 -17.78 -7.82
N LEU A 67 32.09 -16.80 -8.03
CA LEU A 67 31.97 -15.59 -7.20
C LEU A 67 31.98 -15.88 -5.67
N PHE A 68 31.08 -16.75 -5.19
CA PHE A 68 30.90 -17.03 -3.77
C PHE A 68 32.06 -17.82 -3.14
N SER A 69 32.89 -18.46 -3.97
CA SER A 69 34.12 -19.15 -3.53
C SER A 69 35.36 -18.25 -3.51
N ASN A 70 35.26 -17.00 -3.99
CA ASN A 70 36.36 -16.04 -4.06
C ASN A 70 36.18 -14.94 -2.99
N ASN A 71 36.75 -15.15 -1.81
CA ASN A 71 36.56 -14.25 -0.66
C ASN A 71 36.82 -12.76 -0.95
N ASP A 72 37.88 -12.43 -1.70
CA ASP A 72 38.23 -11.04 -1.97
C ASP A 72 37.18 -10.38 -2.88
N LEU A 73 36.80 -11.07 -3.98
CA LEU A 73 35.80 -10.57 -4.91
C LEU A 73 34.39 -10.58 -4.32
N MET A 74 34.13 -11.52 -3.40
CA MET A 74 32.88 -11.63 -2.67
C MET A 74 32.66 -10.44 -1.74
N ASN A 75 33.68 -10.04 -0.96
CA ASN A 75 33.61 -8.84 -0.13
C ASN A 75 33.35 -7.58 -0.98
N GLU A 76 34.01 -7.47 -2.12
CA GLU A 76 33.78 -6.36 -3.05
C GLU A 76 32.36 -6.39 -3.67
N PHE A 77 31.80 -7.57 -3.90
CA PHE A 77 30.43 -7.74 -4.42
C PHE A 77 29.39 -7.37 -3.37
N GLU A 78 29.58 -7.81 -2.12
CA GLU A 78 28.74 -7.42 -0.99
C GLU A 78 28.79 -5.91 -0.75
N GLU A 79 29.97 -5.29 -0.79
CA GLU A 79 30.11 -3.83 -0.69
C GLU A 79 29.36 -3.12 -1.83
N TRP A 80 29.47 -3.61 -3.07
CA TRP A 80 28.71 -3.06 -4.19
C TRP A 80 27.19 -3.20 -3.99
N CYS A 81 26.72 -4.33 -3.46
CA CYS A 81 25.30 -4.54 -3.18
C CYS A 81 24.81 -3.54 -2.12
N ASN A 82 25.53 -3.42 -1.00
CA ASN A 82 25.24 -2.48 0.08
C ASN A 82 25.18 -1.03 -0.42
N GLU A 83 26.24 -0.55 -1.09
CA GLU A 83 26.30 0.82 -1.62
C GLU A 83 25.18 1.11 -2.63
N THR A 84 24.81 0.12 -3.43
CA THR A 84 23.76 0.24 -4.43
C THR A 84 22.39 0.38 -3.77
N ILE A 85 22.11 -0.45 -2.77
CA ILE A 85 20.86 -0.43 -2.00
C ILE A 85 20.74 0.87 -1.22
N ASP A 86 21.78 1.25 -0.48
CA ASP A 86 21.81 2.49 0.32
C ASP A 86 21.56 3.72 -0.54
N ARG A 87 22.23 3.81 -1.70
CA ARG A 87 22.05 4.90 -2.64
C ARG A 87 20.63 4.94 -3.20
N PHE A 88 20.04 3.77 -3.48
CA PHE A 88 18.66 3.72 -3.96
C PHE A 88 17.69 4.20 -2.88
N ILE A 89 17.85 3.75 -1.63
CA ILE A 89 17.03 4.17 -0.48
C ILE A 89 17.13 5.67 -0.24
N GLU A 90 18.35 6.22 -0.22
CA GLU A 90 18.58 7.65 -0.02
C GLU A 90 17.87 8.49 -1.09
N ASN A 91 18.06 8.14 -2.37
CA ASN A 91 17.42 8.85 -3.47
C ASN A 91 15.90 8.68 -3.47
N SER A 92 15.39 7.51 -3.10
CA SER A 92 13.95 7.27 -2.92
C SER A 92 13.38 8.18 -1.84
N GLY A 93 14.10 8.36 -0.72
CA GLY A 93 13.72 9.32 0.33
C GLY A 93 13.69 10.78 -0.17
N VAL A 94 14.61 11.16 -1.06
CA VAL A 94 14.62 12.49 -1.69
C VAL A 94 13.41 12.66 -2.64
N ILE A 95 13.12 11.64 -3.47
CA ILE A 95 11.97 11.63 -4.38
C ILE A 95 10.66 11.77 -3.59
N THR A 96 10.49 11.01 -2.53
CA THR A 96 9.29 11.08 -1.67
C THR A 96 9.10 12.48 -1.06
N LYS A 97 10.16 13.07 -0.50
CA LYS A 97 10.10 14.44 0.04
C LYS A 97 9.75 15.48 -1.03
N LYS A 98 10.28 15.30 -2.25
CA LYS A 98 9.98 16.17 -3.39
C LYS A 98 8.52 16.03 -3.84
N ARG A 99 8.01 14.80 -3.94
CA ARG A 99 6.61 14.50 -4.26
C ARG A 99 5.68 15.27 -3.32
N TYR A 100 5.88 15.17 -2.00
CA TYR A 100 5.03 15.87 -1.02
C TYR A 100 4.97 17.38 -1.21
N ARG A 101 6.04 18.01 -1.72
CA ARG A 101 6.03 19.46 -2.04
C ARG A 101 5.30 19.74 -3.34
N ILE A 102 5.45 18.89 -4.35
CA ILE A 102 4.81 19.09 -5.66
C ILE A 102 3.30 18.94 -5.53
N ILE A 103 2.82 17.90 -4.85
CA ILE A 103 1.38 17.60 -4.77
C ILE A 103 0.58 18.68 -4.07
N GLN A 104 1.19 19.50 -3.20
CA GLN A 104 0.54 20.65 -2.56
C GLN A 104 -0.04 21.65 -3.57
N ASN A 105 0.43 21.61 -4.83
CA ASN A 105 -0.08 22.45 -5.92
C ASN A 105 -1.31 21.86 -6.62
N PHE A 106 -1.69 20.61 -6.31
CA PHE A 106 -2.83 19.92 -6.91
C PHE A 106 -4.07 20.00 -6.02
N GLN A 107 -5.22 19.61 -6.56
CA GLN A 107 -6.46 19.52 -5.79
C GLN A 107 -6.40 18.39 -4.74
N PRO A 108 -7.20 18.45 -3.66
CA PRO A 108 -7.13 17.48 -2.56
C PRO A 108 -7.30 16.01 -2.98
N SER A 109 -8.14 15.70 -3.96
CA SER A 109 -8.33 14.32 -4.43
C SER A 109 -7.05 13.74 -5.05
N VAL A 110 -6.33 14.56 -5.81
CA VAL A 110 -5.03 14.20 -6.40
C VAL A 110 -3.98 14.05 -5.31
N GLN A 111 -3.96 14.97 -4.33
CA GLN A 111 -3.03 14.88 -3.21
C GLN A 111 -3.16 13.54 -2.50
N ASN A 112 -4.38 13.12 -2.18
CA ASN A 112 -4.62 11.84 -1.51
C ASN A 112 -4.07 10.66 -2.32
N VAL A 113 -4.36 10.62 -3.63
CA VAL A 113 -3.89 9.55 -4.51
C VAL A 113 -2.36 9.47 -4.59
N PHE A 114 -1.65 10.60 -4.62
CA PHE A 114 -0.18 10.60 -4.70
C PHE A 114 0.52 10.50 -3.34
N ILE A 115 -0.17 10.80 -2.23
CA ILE A 115 0.31 10.48 -0.87
C ILE A 115 0.31 8.97 -0.69
N GLU A 116 -0.77 8.34 -1.13
CA GLU A 116 -0.90 6.89 -1.16
C GLU A 116 -0.04 6.31 -2.30
N SER A 117 0.40 5.06 -2.14
CA SER A 117 1.23 4.39 -3.14
C SER A 117 0.33 3.76 -4.21
N LEU A 118 0.57 4.07 -5.48
CA LEU A 118 -0.08 3.39 -6.61
C LEU A 118 0.57 2.03 -6.96
N HIS A 119 1.54 1.59 -6.15
CA HIS A 119 2.25 0.32 -6.31
C HIS A 119 1.27 -0.86 -6.36
N ASP A 120 1.54 -1.80 -7.27
CA ASP A 120 0.73 -2.99 -7.60
C ASP A 120 -0.66 -2.69 -8.21
N GLY A 121 -0.96 -1.44 -8.53
CA GLY A 121 -2.17 -1.10 -9.28
C GLY A 121 -2.13 -1.68 -10.70
N GLU A 122 -3.11 -2.50 -11.08
CA GLU A 122 -3.23 -3.01 -12.44
C GLU A 122 -3.68 -1.90 -13.38
N ILE A 123 -2.94 -1.67 -14.46
CA ILE A 123 -3.24 -0.65 -15.45
C ILE A 123 -4.34 -1.18 -16.39
N LEU A 124 -5.57 -0.73 -16.15
CA LEU A 124 -6.73 -1.07 -16.98
C LEU A 124 -6.79 -0.24 -18.27
N LYS A 125 -6.25 0.99 -18.23
CA LYS A 125 -6.21 1.90 -19.37
C LYS A 125 -5.12 2.94 -19.21
N ALA A 126 -4.38 3.22 -20.28
CA ALA A 126 -3.46 4.34 -20.38
C ALA A 126 -3.50 4.89 -21.81
N GLU A 127 -4.41 5.83 -22.09
CA GLU A 127 -4.67 6.30 -23.46
C GLU A 127 -4.79 7.81 -23.55
N GLN A 128 -4.37 8.36 -24.69
CA GLN A 128 -4.57 9.77 -25.04
C GLN A 128 -6.00 9.99 -25.55
N GLU A 129 -6.74 10.88 -24.91
CA GLU A 129 -8.06 11.35 -25.30
C GLU A 129 -8.01 12.85 -25.64
N GLY A 130 -7.78 13.16 -26.92
CA GLY A 130 -7.58 14.55 -27.35
C GLY A 130 -6.27 15.11 -26.78
N ASN A 131 -6.36 16.17 -25.98
CA ASN A 131 -5.20 16.77 -25.30
C ASN A 131 -4.92 16.15 -23.93
N ASP A 132 -5.76 15.23 -23.46
CA ASP A 132 -5.65 14.66 -22.13
C ASP A 132 -5.18 13.21 -22.19
N ILE A 133 -4.64 12.70 -21.09
CA ILE A 133 -4.31 11.29 -20.92
C ILE A 133 -5.15 10.75 -19.76
N VAL A 134 -5.84 9.65 -20.01
CA VAL A 134 -6.61 8.94 -18.98
C VAL A 134 -5.85 7.69 -18.57
N LEU A 135 -5.47 7.63 -17.30
CA LEU A 135 -4.90 6.47 -16.64
C LEU A 135 -5.97 5.90 -15.68
N LEU A 136 -6.33 4.64 -15.86
CA LEU A 136 -7.25 3.92 -14.99
C LEU A 136 -6.54 2.73 -14.35
N LEU A 137 -6.57 2.67 -13.02
CA LEU A 137 -5.92 1.65 -12.22
C LEU A 137 -6.95 0.87 -11.42
N ASN A 138 -6.81 -0.45 -11.41
CA ASN A 138 -7.43 -1.33 -10.43
C ASN A 138 -6.47 -1.54 -9.26
N MET A 139 -6.90 -1.16 -8.08
CA MET A 139 -6.10 -1.16 -6.87
C MET A 139 -6.43 -2.33 -5.92
N ASP A 140 -7.23 -3.31 -6.36
CA ASP A 140 -7.61 -4.47 -5.53
C ASP A 140 -6.40 -5.29 -5.01
N GLY A 141 -5.24 -5.21 -5.67
CA GLY A 141 -3.99 -5.84 -5.23
C GLY A 141 -3.07 -4.95 -4.38
N GLY A 142 -3.43 -3.68 -4.19
CA GLY A 142 -2.60 -2.68 -3.51
C GLY A 142 -2.93 -2.51 -2.02
N PHE A 143 -2.23 -1.57 -1.38
CA PHE A 143 -2.41 -1.23 0.04
C PHE A 143 -3.24 0.06 0.25
N THR A 144 -3.91 0.55 -0.79
CA THR A 144 -4.70 1.79 -0.76
C THR A 144 -6.15 1.51 -0.38
N LYS A 145 -6.85 2.53 0.11
CA LYS A 145 -8.29 2.40 0.39
C LYS A 145 -9.15 2.46 -0.88
N GLU A 146 -8.66 3.16 -1.90
CA GLU A 146 -9.25 3.23 -3.22
C GLU A 146 -9.18 1.86 -3.88
N SER A 147 -10.28 1.42 -4.49
CA SER A 147 -10.35 0.19 -5.28
C SER A 147 -10.12 0.44 -6.77
N ILE A 148 -10.55 1.61 -7.26
CA ILE A 148 -10.33 2.05 -8.64
C ILE A 148 -9.88 3.50 -8.59
N VAL A 149 -8.78 3.81 -9.27
CA VAL A 149 -8.25 5.17 -9.38
C VAL A 149 -8.24 5.57 -10.85
N GLN A 150 -8.89 6.69 -11.17
CA GLN A 150 -8.80 7.33 -12.47
C GLN A 150 -8.05 8.64 -12.34
N LEU A 151 -6.93 8.75 -13.04
CA LEU A 151 -6.18 9.99 -13.21
C LEU A 151 -6.42 10.52 -14.62
N VAL A 152 -6.80 11.80 -14.73
CA VAL A 152 -6.90 12.51 -16.01
C VAL A 152 -5.86 13.61 -16.01
N PHE A 153 -4.83 13.44 -16.82
CA PHE A 153 -3.77 14.42 -17.00
C PHE A 153 -4.15 15.38 -18.13
N HIS A 154 -4.16 16.68 -17.85
CA HIS A 154 -4.63 17.71 -18.77
C HIS A 154 -3.47 18.38 -19.51
N ASP A 155 -3.73 18.70 -20.79
CA ASP A 155 -2.72 19.24 -21.73
C ASP A 155 -1.44 18.38 -21.69
N ALA A 156 -1.65 17.08 -21.82
CA ALA A 156 -0.67 16.06 -21.52
C ALA A 156 -0.13 15.35 -22.76
N LYS A 157 1.09 14.84 -22.63
CA LYS A 157 1.78 14.03 -23.63
C LYS A 157 2.46 12.85 -22.96
N MET A 158 2.30 11.67 -23.55
CA MET A 158 2.93 10.43 -23.12
C MET A 158 4.15 10.11 -23.98
N GLU A 159 5.25 9.70 -23.34
CA GLU A 159 6.43 9.14 -23.97
C GLU A 159 6.71 7.76 -23.38
N GLY A 160 6.57 6.70 -24.19
CA GLY A 160 6.61 5.31 -23.74
C GLY A 160 5.22 4.68 -23.71
N ASN A 161 5.14 3.45 -23.20
CA ASN A 161 3.90 2.69 -23.04
C ASN A 161 3.72 2.29 -21.58
N LEU A 162 2.47 2.13 -21.17
CA LEU A 162 2.08 1.66 -19.84
C LEU A 162 1.23 0.41 -19.98
N GLU A 163 1.74 -0.69 -19.46
CA GLU A 163 1.06 -1.99 -19.42
C GLU A 163 1.42 -2.72 -18.12
N GLY A 164 0.55 -3.65 -17.72
CA GLY A 164 0.73 -4.48 -16.54
C GLY A 164 0.47 -3.73 -15.24
N TYR A 165 1.31 -3.97 -14.23
CA TYR A 165 1.17 -3.37 -12.92
C TYR A 165 2.01 -2.11 -12.79
N TYR A 166 1.49 -1.12 -12.09
CA TYR A 166 2.18 0.10 -11.70
C TYR A 166 3.15 -0.22 -10.57
N LEU A 167 4.46 -0.14 -10.82
CA LEU A 167 5.48 -0.57 -9.84
C LEU A 167 6.04 0.64 -9.09
N HIS A 168 6.62 1.57 -9.82
CA HIS A 168 7.26 2.73 -9.20
C HIS A 168 6.97 3.99 -9.99
N ASP A 169 7.02 5.13 -9.31
CA ASP A 169 6.92 6.41 -9.97
C ASP A 169 7.77 7.50 -9.34
N GLU A 170 8.08 8.50 -10.16
CA GLU A 170 8.72 9.72 -9.72
C GLU A 170 8.00 10.92 -10.34
N LEU A 171 7.55 11.82 -9.47
CA LEU A 171 6.91 13.07 -9.86
C LEU A 171 7.92 14.22 -9.80
N ASP A 172 7.97 14.99 -10.88
CA ASP A 172 8.80 16.19 -11.00
C ASP A 172 7.99 17.39 -11.52
N SER A 173 8.51 18.59 -11.30
CA SER A 173 7.95 19.87 -11.71
C SER A 173 9.01 20.71 -12.42
N SER A 174 8.59 21.51 -13.39
CA SER A 174 9.39 22.46 -14.15
C SER A 174 8.61 23.74 -14.39
N GLU A 175 9.25 24.74 -15.01
CA GLU A 175 8.55 25.97 -15.43
C GLU A 175 7.41 25.68 -16.42
N ASP A 176 7.53 24.59 -17.19
CA ASP A 176 6.57 24.17 -18.19
C ASP A 176 5.49 23.21 -17.65
N GLY A 177 5.39 22.97 -16.34
CA GLY A 177 4.41 22.07 -15.73
C GLY A 177 5.07 20.86 -15.08
N PHE A 178 4.43 19.70 -15.15
CA PHE A 178 4.80 18.51 -14.39
C PHE A 178 5.21 17.36 -15.30
N GLY A 179 5.97 16.43 -14.72
CA GLY A 179 6.32 15.16 -15.35
C GLY A 179 6.20 14.02 -14.35
N LEU A 180 5.49 12.96 -14.74
CA LEU A 180 5.36 11.74 -13.97
C LEU A 180 6.05 10.60 -14.73
N ARG A 181 7.16 10.11 -14.18
CA ARG A 181 7.84 8.91 -14.63
C ARG A 181 7.21 7.71 -13.96
N ILE A 182 6.86 6.69 -14.73
CA ILE A 182 6.26 5.46 -14.23
C ILE A 182 7.08 4.27 -14.75
N ILE A 183 7.38 3.34 -13.85
CA ILE A 183 7.88 2.01 -14.15
C ILE A 183 6.72 1.04 -13.99
N SER A 184 6.42 0.26 -15.03
CA SER A 184 5.32 -0.69 -15.02
C SER A 184 5.74 -2.05 -15.62
N GLY A 185 4.91 -3.08 -15.45
CA GLY A 185 5.09 -4.33 -16.20
C GLY A 185 4.34 -5.53 -15.62
N PHE A 186 4.32 -6.63 -16.36
CA PHE A 186 3.85 -7.95 -15.89
C PHE A 186 4.95 -8.77 -15.19
N GLY A 187 6.10 -8.13 -14.94
CA GLY A 187 7.35 -8.77 -14.51
C GLY A 187 8.55 -8.10 -15.20
N CYS A 188 9.71 -8.77 -15.16
CA CYS A 188 10.91 -8.31 -15.85
C CYS A 188 10.91 -8.79 -17.32
N PRO A 189 11.25 -7.93 -18.31
CA PRO A 189 11.69 -6.54 -18.19
C PRO A 189 10.53 -5.57 -17.95
N HIS A 190 10.78 -4.54 -17.13
CA HIS A 190 9.82 -3.46 -16.92
C HIS A 190 9.73 -2.54 -18.15
N GLU A 191 8.60 -1.87 -18.28
CA GLU A 191 8.39 -0.73 -19.15
C GLU A 191 8.67 0.58 -18.42
N GLU A 192 8.99 1.61 -19.18
CA GLU A 192 9.26 2.95 -18.67
C GLU A 192 8.44 3.96 -19.49
N CYS A 193 7.62 4.74 -18.81
CA CYS A 193 6.78 5.76 -19.41
C CYS A 193 6.96 7.10 -18.71
N THR A 194 6.84 8.21 -19.44
CA THR A 194 6.72 9.55 -18.86
C THR A 194 5.48 10.26 -19.38
N ILE A 195 4.67 10.75 -18.46
CA ILE A 195 3.54 11.62 -18.75
C ILE A 195 3.94 13.04 -18.37
N TYR A 196 4.02 13.93 -19.36
CA TYR A 196 4.16 15.37 -19.16
C TYR A 196 2.79 16.02 -19.17
N PHE A 197 2.49 16.92 -18.24
CA PHE A 197 1.15 17.50 -18.09
C PHE A 197 1.16 18.88 -17.42
N LYS A 198 0.06 19.63 -17.57
CA LYS A 198 -0.12 20.94 -16.92
C LYS A 198 -0.93 20.88 -15.64
N ASP A 199 -1.91 19.98 -15.60
CA ASP A 199 -2.77 19.75 -14.45
C ASP A 199 -3.23 18.29 -14.43
N VAL A 200 -3.75 17.82 -13.31
CA VAL A 200 -4.27 16.47 -13.18
C VAL A 200 -5.51 16.48 -12.29
N THR A 201 -6.48 15.64 -12.61
CA THR A 201 -7.63 15.35 -11.76
C THR A 201 -7.66 13.88 -11.38
N ALA A 202 -8.21 13.58 -10.20
CA ALA A 202 -8.33 12.23 -9.68
C ALA A 202 -9.78 11.95 -9.29
N ASN A 203 -10.33 10.85 -9.84
CA ASN A 203 -11.62 10.28 -9.44
C ASN A 203 -11.36 8.88 -8.90
N CYS A 204 -11.90 8.58 -7.72
CA CYS A 204 -11.67 7.30 -7.06
C CYS A 204 -12.99 6.62 -6.71
N LEU A 205 -13.00 5.29 -6.78
CA LEU A 205 -14.08 4.47 -6.27
C LEU A 205 -13.55 3.54 -5.18
N TYR A 206 -14.38 3.22 -4.21
CA TYR A 206 -14.04 2.42 -3.04
C TYR A 206 -14.85 1.13 -3.03
N ARG A 207 -14.40 0.15 -2.25
CA ARG A 207 -15.24 -0.99 -1.91
C ARG A 207 -16.31 -0.55 -0.90
N PRO A 208 -17.58 -0.98 -1.07
CA PRO A 208 -18.59 -0.83 -0.01
C PRO A 208 -18.08 -1.49 1.28
N ALA A 209 -18.42 -0.98 2.46
CA ALA A 209 -17.92 -1.57 3.73
C ALA A 209 -18.20 -3.08 3.81
N ILE A 210 -19.41 -3.46 3.37
CA ILE A 210 -19.88 -4.84 3.37
C ILE A 210 -19.09 -5.78 2.41
N TYR A 211 -18.25 -5.21 1.55
CA TYR A 211 -17.34 -5.99 0.73
C TYR A 211 -16.33 -6.79 1.57
N SER A 212 -15.84 -6.19 2.65
CA SER A 212 -14.75 -6.74 3.45
C SER A 212 -15.19 -7.74 4.51
N GLU A 213 -16.50 -7.92 4.74
CA GLU A 213 -17.04 -8.88 5.71
C GLU A 213 -17.06 -10.31 5.13
N PRO A 214 -16.17 -11.22 5.55
CA PRO A 214 -16.16 -12.59 5.08
C PRO A 214 -17.18 -13.40 5.88
N GLY A 215 -18.15 -14.01 5.19
CA GLY A 215 -18.95 -15.10 5.75
C GLY A 215 -20.26 -14.74 6.46
N GLU A 216 -20.58 -13.46 6.68
CA GLU A 216 -21.89 -13.09 7.27
C GLU A 216 -23.01 -13.00 6.23
N ILE A 217 -22.69 -12.61 4.99
CA ILE A 217 -23.65 -12.54 3.90
C ILE A 217 -23.53 -13.75 2.98
N GLY A 218 -24.49 -14.66 3.12
CA GLY A 218 -24.59 -15.85 2.27
C GLY A 218 -25.46 -15.69 1.02
N SER A 219 -25.96 -14.49 0.70
CA SER A 219 -26.87 -14.29 -0.44
C SER A 219 -26.76 -12.90 -1.06
N TRP A 220 -27.04 -12.80 -2.36
CA TRP A 220 -27.09 -11.53 -3.09
C TRP A 220 -28.10 -10.54 -2.49
N SER A 221 -29.31 -11.00 -2.16
CA SER A 221 -30.33 -10.14 -1.55
C SER A 221 -29.88 -9.59 -0.20
N GLY A 222 -29.15 -10.38 0.59
CA GLY A 222 -28.55 -9.92 1.84
C GLY A 222 -27.49 -8.85 1.58
N TYR A 223 -26.63 -9.06 0.58
CA TYR A 223 -25.62 -8.09 0.18
C TYR A 223 -26.24 -6.74 -0.20
N VAL A 224 -27.22 -6.74 -1.10
CA VAL A 224 -27.90 -5.51 -1.55
C VAL A 224 -28.59 -4.79 -0.39
N ALA A 225 -29.23 -5.54 0.52
CA ALA A 225 -29.89 -4.95 1.69
C ALA A 225 -28.91 -4.31 2.70
N SER A 226 -27.65 -4.75 2.70
CA SER A 226 -26.60 -4.21 3.58
C SER A 226 -25.80 -3.06 2.93
N LEU A 227 -26.03 -2.75 1.66
CA LEU A 227 -25.44 -1.56 1.03
C LEU A 227 -26.04 -0.30 1.65
N ASN A 228 -25.17 0.69 1.92
CA ASN A 228 -25.57 1.98 2.44
C ASN A 228 -26.41 2.75 1.39
N PRO A 229 -27.71 3.03 1.65
CA PRO A 229 -28.59 3.69 0.69
C PRO A 229 -28.27 5.17 0.47
N ASP A 230 -27.48 5.80 1.35
CA ASP A 230 -27.06 7.20 1.23
C ASP A 230 -25.79 7.38 0.38
N ASN A 231 -25.21 6.29 -0.12
CA ASN A 231 -24.04 6.29 -1.00
C ASN A 231 -24.43 6.13 -2.47
N GLN A 232 -23.54 6.54 -3.37
CA GLN A 232 -23.69 6.32 -4.81
C GLN A 232 -22.84 5.13 -5.23
N TYR A 233 -23.39 4.27 -6.08
CA TYR A 233 -22.74 3.03 -6.51
C TYR A 233 -22.40 3.06 -7.98
N PHE A 234 -21.30 2.41 -8.33
CA PHE A 234 -20.72 2.42 -9.66
C PHE A 234 -20.25 1.03 -10.05
N ILE A 235 -20.29 0.77 -11.35
CA ILE A 235 -19.52 -0.29 -11.99
C ILE A 235 -18.50 0.35 -12.92
N VAL A 236 -17.39 -0.36 -13.18
CA VAL A 236 -16.43 0.02 -14.21
C VAL A 236 -16.76 -0.72 -15.50
N LYS A 237 -17.20 0.02 -16.52
CA LYS A 237 -17.52 -0.55 -17.85
C LYS A 237 -16.79 0.22 -18.94
N ASN A 238 -16.08 -0.50 -19.80
CA ASN A 238 -15.25 0.08 -20.87
C ASN A 238 -14.34 1.20 -20.34
N CYS A 239 -13.72 0.94 -19.17
CA CYS A 239 -12.83 1.87 -18.47
C CYS A 239 -13.48 3.23 -18.11
N ARG A 240 -14.80 3.22 -17.85
CA ARG A 240 -15.57 4.38 -17.40
C ARG A 240 -16.41 4.01 -16.20
N PHE A 241 -16.64 4.99 -15.33
CA PHE A 241 -17.54 4.85 -14.18
C PHE A 241 -18.97 4.98 -14.68
N VAL A 242 -19.78 3.97 -14.40
CA VAL A 242 -21.20 3.95 -14.72
C VAL A 242 -21.94 3.86 -13.40
N GLU A 243 -22.67 4.92 -13.06
CA GLU A 243 -23.52 4.94 -11.88
C GLU A 243 -24.64 3.91 -12.04
N ILE A 244 -24.90 3.17 -10.97
CA ILE A 244 -25.96 2.15 -10.90
C ILE A 244 -26.91 2.49 -9.76
N ASP A 245 -28.18 2.19 -9.98
CA ASP A 245 -29.23 2.30 -8.96
C ASP A 245 -29.29 0.99 -8.17
N LEU A 246 -29.33 1.07 -6.84
CA LEU A 246 -29.48 -0.10 -5.97
C LEU A 246 -30.79 -0.85 -6.26
N ASP A 247 -31.87 -0.13 -6.58
CA ASP A 247 -33.16 -0.74 -6.91
C ASP A 247 -33.12 -1.52 -8.24
N SER A 248 -32.09 -1.28 -9.06
CA SER A 248 -31.87 -2.01 -10.31
C SER A 248 -31.10 -3.33 -10.12
N LEU A 249 -30.56 -3.58 -8.92
CA LEU A 249 -29.80 -4.79 -8.62
C LEU A 249 -30.73 -6.00 -8.51
N SER A 250 -30.50 -7.01 -9.35
CA SER A 250 -31.36 -8.19 -9.42
C SER A 250 -30.57 -9.47 -9.65
N GLN A 251 -31.12 -10.58 -9.13
CA GLN A 251 -30.63 -11.93 -9.39
C GLN A 251 -31.69 -12.70 -10.17
N LYS A 252 -31.28 -13.28 -11.30
CA LYS A 252 -32.08 -14.12 -12.20
C LYS A 252 -31.38 -15.47 -12.37
N ASP A 253 -32.05 -16.42 -13.02
CA ASP A 253 -31.50 -17.77 -13.25
C ASP A 253 -30.17 -17.73 -14.04
N GLU A 254 -30.03 -16.78 -14.96
CA GLU A 254 -28.83 -16.60 -15.77
C GLU A 254 -27.67 -15.82 -15.10
N GLY A 255 -27.91 -15.16 -13.96
CA GLY A 255 -26.88 -14.38 -13.26
C GLY A 255 -27.41 -13.16 -12.51
N ILE A 256 -26.49 -12.25 -12.19
CA ILE A 256 -26.73 -11.04 -11.41
C ILE A 256 -26.53 -9.81 -12.29
N PHE A 257 -27.40 -8.81 -12.11
CA PHE A 257 -27.49 -7.64 -12.98
C PHE A 257 -27.68 -6.34 -12.21
N ALA A 258 -27.21 -5.23 -12.80
CA ALA A 258 -27.59 -3.85 -12.46
C ALA A 258 -28.37 -3.26 -13.65
N GLY A 259 -29.71 -3.31 -13.59
CA GLY A 259 -30.56 -3.01 -14.74
C GLY A 259 -30.30 -3.98 -15.89
N ASP A 260 -29.78 -3.46 -17.01
CA ASP A 260 -29.42 -4.26 -18.19
C ASP A 260 -27.95 -4.74 -18.17
N GLU A 261 -27.15 -4.31 -17.19
CA GLU A 261 -25.73 -4.63 -17.10
C GLU A 261 -25.50 -5.95 -16.38
N TRP A 262 -24.82 -6.89 -17.02
CA TRP A 262 -24.46 -8.18 -16.42
C TRP A 262 -23.25 -8.04 -15.49
N LEU A 263 -23.44 -8.35 -14.21
CA LEU A 263 -22.40 -8.27 -13.18
C LEU A 263 -21.66 -9.59 -12.99
N GLY A 264 -22.31 -10.73 -13.17
CA GLY A 264 -21.65 -12.01 -12.93
C GLY A 264 -22.63 -13.17 -12.93
N ARG A 265 -22.09 -14.38 -12.94
CA ARG A 265 -22.85 -15.61 -12.76
C ARG A 265 -23.01 -15.96 -11.28
N THR A 266 -22.00 -15.65 -10.48
CA THR A 266 -21.97 -15.91 -9.03
C THR A 266 -22.14 -14.61 -8.24
N PHE A 267 -22.46 -14.75 -6.96
CA PHE A 267 -22.51 -13.63 -6.04
C PHE A 267 -21.16 -12.92 -5.96
N GLU A 268 -20.09 -13.68 -5.88
CA GLU A 268 -18.71 -13.25 -5.72
C GLU A 268 -18.24 -12.43 -6.92
N GLU A 269 -18.50 -12.92 -8.14
CA GLU A 269 -18.20 -12.18 -9.38
C GLU A 269 -18.96 -10.84 -9.46
N ALA A 270 -20.22 -10.81 -9.00
CA ALA A 270 -21.03 -9.59 -9.04
C ALA A 270 -20.60 -8.58 -7.97
N LYS A 271 -20.31 -9.08 -6.75
CA LYS A 271 -19.80 -8.30 -5.62
C LYS A 271 -18.49 -7.59 -5.98
N GLU A 272 -17.59 -8.27 -6.70
CA GLU A 272 -16.31 -7.70 -7.16
C GLU A 272 -16.46 -6.53 -8.14
N LYS A 273 -17.63 -6.31 -8.76
CA LYS A 273 -17.85 -5.22 -9.71
C LYS A 273 -18.54 -3.99 -9.15
N ILE A 274 -19.07 -4.07 -7.93
CA ILE A 274 -19.75 -2.96 -7.29
C ILE A 274 -18.74 -2.16 -6.47
N HIS A 275 -18.72 -0.85 -6.75
CA HIS A 275 -17.92 0.13 -6.04
C HIS A 275 -18.82 1.27 -5.55
N CYS A 276 -18.34 2.08 -4.63
CA CYS A 276 -19.04 3.25 -4.11
C CYS A 276 -18.19 4.53 -4.21
N ALA A 277 -18.84 5.69 -4.24
CA ALA A 277 -18.16 6.99 -4.37
C ALA A 277 -17.47 7.48 -3.11
N ARG A 278 -17.85 6.96 -1.94
CA ARG A 278 -17.30 7.37 -0.64
C ARG A 278 -16.73 6.16 0.07
N PHE A 279 -15.53 6.32 0.61
CA PHE A 279 -14.94 5.32 1.49
C PHE A 279 -15.85 5.09 2.70
N GLU A 280 -16.13 3.83 2.96
CA GLU A 280 -16.84 3.36 4.14
C GLU A 280 -15.87 2.47 4.89
N ASP A 281 -15.53 2.83 6.13
CA ASP A 281 -14.64 2.02 6.94
C ASP A 281 -15.34 0.72 7.33
N PRO A 282 -14.93 -0.45 6.78
CA PRO A 282 -15.57 -1.73 7.09
C PRO A 282 -15.38 -2.13 8.56
N TYR A 283 -14.45 -1.49 9.27
CA TYR A 283 -14.11 -1.75 10.65
C TYR A 283 -14.61 -0.65 11.60
N ALA A 284 -15.45 0.28 11.13
CA ALA A 284 -15.97 1.37 11.95
C ALA A 284 -16.65 0.87 13.25
N TYR A 285 -17.31 -0.29 13.19
CA TYR A 285 -17.97 -0.92 14.34
C TYR A 285 -17.00 -1.30 15.47
N LEU A 286 -15.72 -1.49 15.16
CA LEU A 286 -14.66 -1.77 16.14
C LEU A 286 -14.29 -0.52 16.96
N ASN A 287 -14.68 0.66 16.49
CA ASN A 287 -14.48 1.93 17.20
C ASN A 287 -15.73 2.40 17.97
N GLU A 288 -16.86 1.69 17.85
CA GLU A 288 -18.01 1.99 18.68
C GLU A 288 -17.71 1.69 20.14
N LEU A 289 -17.96 2.65 21.03
CA LEU A 289 -17.67 2.45 22.45
C LEU A 289 -18.52 1.32 23.05
N LEU A 290 -17.87 0.48 23.84
CA LEU A 290 -18.57 -0.46 24.72
C LEU A 290 -19.01 0.26 26.01
N PRO A 291 -20.15 -0.13 26.60
CA PRO A 291 -20.50 0.33 27.93
C PRO A 291 -19.39 0.00 28.94
N ALA A 292 -19.01 0.96 29.79
CA ALA A 292 -17.89 0.83 30.71
C ALA A 292 -18.00 -0.40 31.62
N GLU A 293 -19.22 -0.75 32.04
CA GLU A 293 -19.52 -1.92 32.87
C GLU A 293 -19.21 -3.27 32.19
N LYS A 294 -19.09 -3.29 30.85
CA LYS A 294 -18.78 -4.51 30.08
C LYS A 294 -17.29 -4.63 29.73
N LEU A 295 -16.50 -3.56 29.84
CA LEU A 295 -15.10 -3.54 29.42
C LEU A 295 -14.27 -4.59 30.15
N GLY A 296 -14.43 -4.71 31.47
CA GLY A 296 -13.65 -5.66 32.26
C GLY A 296 -13.83 -7.13 31.85
N THR A 297 -14.99 -7.50 31.29
CA THR A 297 -15.21 -8.83 30.70
C THR A 297 -14.81 -8.91 29.24
N ALA A 298 -15.06 -7.84 28.48
CA ALA A 298 -14.81 -7.81 27.04
C ALA A 298 -13.31 -7.87 26.68
N LEU A 299 -12.43 -7.36 27.55
CA LEU A 299 -10.96 -7.46 27.39
C LEU A 299 -10.45 -8.91 27.33
N PHE A 300 -11.21 -9.86 27.87
CA PHE A 300 -10.85 -11.28 27.94
C PHE A 300 -11.83 -12.16 27.14
N ASP A 301 -12.61 -11.55 26.24
CA ASP A 301 -13.56 -12.31 25.42
C ASP A 301 -12.81 -13.26 24.46
N LYS A 302 -13.47 -14.35 24.06
CA LYS A 302 -12.92 -15.28 23.06
C LYS A 302 -13.05 -14.73 21.64
N ASP A 303 -13.99 -13.81 21.44
CA ASP A 303 -14.15 -13.10 20.18
C ASP A 303 -13.09 -11.99 20.07
N PRO A 304 -12.13 -12.09 19.13
CA PRO A 304 -11.09 -11.08 18.96
C PRO A 304 -11.65 -9.70 18.60
N PHE A 305 -12.81 -9.60 17.94
CA PHE A 305 -13.43 -8.31 17.60
C PHE A 305 -14.00 -7.62 18.85
N VAL A 306 -14.57 -8.39 19.78
CA VAL A 306 -15.04 -7.87 21.06
C VAL A 306 -13.86 -7.37 21.91
N ARG A 307 -12.74 -8.14 21.93
CA ARG A 307 -11.51 -7.70 22.61
C ARG A 307 -10.95 -6.42 22.02
N LEU A 308 -10.82 -6.35 20.70
CA LEU A 308 -10.30 -5.17 20.00
C LEU A 308 -11.17 -3.92 20.28
N ARG A 309 -12.49 -4.07 20.21
CA ARG A 309 -13.43 -2.99 20.55
C ARG A 309 -13.30 -2.54 22.02
N ALA A 310 -13.04 -3.47 22.93
CA ALA A 310 -12.76 -3.14 24.33
C ALA A 310 -11.47 -2.34 24.49
N PHE A 311 -10.38 -2.73 23.80
CA PHE A 311 -9.14 -1.96 23.79
C PHE A 311 -9.34 -0.55 23.22
N ASN A 312 -10.00 -0.41 22.06
CA ASN A 312 -10.31 0.89 21.46
C ASN A 312 -11.12 1.77 22.41
N THR A 313 -12.11 1.19 23.11
CA THR A 313 -12.90 1.92 24.12
C THR A 313 -12.05 2.39 25.31
N LEU A 314 -11.10 1.58 25.79
CA LEU A 314 -10.19 2.00 26.87
C LEU A 314 -9.35 3.21 26.46
N PHE A 315 -8.80 3.21 25.23
CA PHE A 315 -7.99 4.32 24.73
C PHE A 315 -8.82 5.60 24.55
N GLU A 316 -10.06 5.49 24.09
CA GLU A 316 -10.96 6.65 23.95
C GLU A 316 -11.36 7.24 25.31
N LEU A 317 -11.67 6.38 26.30
CA LEU A 317 -12.05 6.83 27.65
C LEU A 317 -10.86 7.41 28.43
N GLY A 318 -9.63 7.03 28.09
CA GLY A 318 -8.42 7.50 28.74
C GLY A 318 -8.47 7.30 30.26
N GLU A 319 -8.20 8.35 31.03
CA GLU A 319 -8.13 8.31 32.51
C GLU A 319 -9.40 7.71 33.16
N GLU A 320 -10.58 7.89 32.57
CA GLU A 320 -11.84 7.35 33.11
C GLU A 320 -11.85 5.81 33.16
N ALA A 321 -11.04 5.15 32.32
CA ALA A 321 -10.92 3.70 32.28
C ALA A 321 -9.88 3.14 33.27
N ALA A 322 -9.15 4.00 34.02
CA ALA A 322 -8.00 3.61 34.83
C ALA A 322 -8.30 2.46 35.81
N GLY A 323 -9.46 2.49 36.48
CA GLY A 323 -9.85 1.43 37.42
C GLY A 323 -9.99 0.06 36.74
N ILE A 324 -10.58 0.04 35.54
CA ILE A 324 -10.79 -1.18 34.75
C ILE A 324 -9.44 -1.71 34.24
N VAL A 325 -8.57 -0.82 33.79
CA VAL A 325 -7.22 -1.17 33.32
C VAL A 325 -6.38 -1.78 34.43
N ASN A 326 -6.32 -1.13 35.61
CA ASN A 326 -5.56 -1.67 36.74
C ASN A 326 -6.07 -3.06 37.15
N ASP A 327 -7.38 -3.27 37.17
CA ASP A 327 -7.97 -4.57 37.49
C ASP A 327 -7.71 -5.64 36.42
N ALA A 328 -7.69 -5.27 35.14
CA ALA A 328 -7.38 -6.19 34.04
C ALA A 328 -5.90 -6.60 34.08
N LEU A 329 -4.99 -5.62 34.14
CA LEU A 329 -3.53 -5.82 34.17
C LEU A 329 -3.08 -6.64 35.40
N ARG A 330 -3.80 -6.57 36.53
CA ARG A 330 -3.53 -7.45 37.68
C ARG A 330 -3.76 -8.93 37.38
N LYS A 331 -4.75 -9.27 36.54
CA LYS A 331 -5.22 -10.65 36.33
C LYS A 331 -4.38 -11.45 35.34
N ILE A 332 -3.67 -10.80 34.42
CA ILE A 332 -2.93 -11.45 33.34
C ILE A 332 -1.58 -11.98 33.83
N ASP A 333 -1.12 -13.12 33.33
CA ASP A 333 0.26 -13.58 33.54
C ASP A 333 1.17 -12.99 32.45
N ILE A 334 2.26 -12.32 32.85
CA ILE A 334 3.22 -11.66 31.95
C ILE A 334 4.00 -12.65 31.06
N ASN A 335 3.91 -13.94 31.35
CA ASN A 335 4.57 -14.98 30.56
C ASN A 335 3.69 -15.60 29.47
N ASP A 336 2.44 -15.13 29.31
CA ASP A 336 1.53 -15.58 28.25
C ASP A 336 1.84 -14.91 26.90
N GLU A 337 1.57 -15.56 25.77
CA GLU A 337 1.85 -15.00 24.44
C GLU A 337 0.91 -13.82 24.08
N GLU A 338 -0.24 -13.70 24.75
CA GLU A 338 -1.23 -12.60 24.58
C GLU A 338 -0.80 -11.25 25.22
N ASN A 339 0.47 -11.08 25.61
CA ASN A 339 0.92 -9.91 26.39
C ASN A 339 1.16 -8.62 25.61
N MET A 340 1.30 -8.67 24.27
CA MET A 340 1.66 -7.48 23.49
C MET A 340 0.59 -6.37 23.55
N ASP A 341 -0.69 -6.74 23.51
CA ASP A 341 -1.79 -5.79 23.57
C ASP A 341 -1.88 -5.12 24.95
N PHE A 342 -1.73 -5.92 26.01
CA PHE A 342 -1.76 -5.41 27.39
C PHE A 342 -0.50 -4.64 27.78
N GLU A 343 0.65 -4.93 27.17
CA GLU A 343 1.85 -4.11 27.28
C GLU A 343 1.62 -2.73 26.65
N THR A 344 0.96 -2.67 25.49
CA THR A 344 0.57 -1.40 24.85
C THR A 344 -0.38 -0.59 25.74
N VAL A 345 -1.39 -1.24 26.33
CA VAL A 345 -2.31 -0.60 27.30
C VAL A 345 -1.56 -0.11 28.53
N ALA A 346 -0.70 -0.94 29.14
CA ALA A 346 0.06 -0.56 30.32
C ALA A 346 0.94 0.67 30.03
N ASN A 347 1.66 0.69 28.90
CA ASN A 347 2.50 1.81 28.51
C ASN A 347 1.68 3.10 28.28
N TYR A 348 0.52 3.01 27.62
CA TYR A 348 -0.36 4.16 27.42
C TYR A 348 -0.87 4.73 28.76
N PHE A 349 -1.42 3.89 29.64
CA PHE A 349 -1.95 4.33 30.93
C PHE A 349 -0.86 4.73 31.94
N HIS A 350 0.37 4.22 31.79
CA HIS A 350 1.53 4.71 32.52
C HIS A 350 1.86 6.16 32.16
N ARG A 351 1.82 6.51 30.86
CA ARG A 351 2.03 7.89 30.39
C ARG A 351 0.95 8.86 30.86
N LEU A 352 -0.25 8.36 31.13
CA LEU A 352 -1.34 9.12 31.77
C LEU A 352 -1.22 9.20 33.31
N ASP A 353 -0.19 8.60 33.90
CA ASP A 353 0.01 8.48 35.36
C ASP A 353 -1.19 7.87 36.12
N CYS A 354 -1.91 6.97 35.46
CA CYS A 354 -3.16 6.37 35.95
C CYS A 354 -3.00 4.92 36.43
N LEU A 355 -1.78 4.38 36.42
CA LEU A 355 -1.50 3.04 36.92
C LEU A 355 -1.16 3.04 38.41
N ASP A 356 -1.73 2.08 39.14
CA ASP A 356 -1.40 1.80 40.53
C ASP A 356 0.03 1.24 40.64
N GLU A 357 0.70 1.49 41.76
CA GLU A 357 2.11 1.13 41.99
C GLU A 357 2.41 -0.38 41.90
N ASP A 358 1.45 -1.24 42.24
CA ASP A 358 1.58 -2.69 42.05
C ASP A 358 1.52 -3.09 40.57
N VAL A 359 0.67 -2.42 39.79
CA VAL A 359 0.54 -2.63 38.34
C VAL A 359 1.76 -2.08 37.60
N LYS A 360 2.22 -0.87 37.95
CA LYS A 360 3.46 -0.28 37.42
C LYS A 360 4.65 -1.22 37.59
N ARG A 361 4.88 -1.75 38.80
CA ARG A 361 5.98 -2.68 39.07
C ARG A 361 5.89 -3.99 38.30
N LYS A 362 4.67 -4.43 37.98
CA LYS A 362 4.43 -5.65 37.23
C LYS A 362 4.74 -5.43 35.75
N TRP A 363 4.22 -4.37 35.15
CA TRP A 363 4.19 -4.19 33.69
C TRP A 363 5.25 -3.26 33.13
N ILE A 364 5.60 -2.21 33.88
CA ILE A 364 6.55 -1.21 33.42
C ILE A 364 7.92 -1.65 33.89
N ARG A 365 8.73 -2.16 32.98
CA ARG A 365 10.15 -2.39 33.23
C ARG A 365 10.78 -1.01 33.43
N ALA A 366 11.49 -0.80 34.53
CA ALA A 366 12.20 0.44 34.79
C ALA A 366 13.23 0.67 33.66
N ASP A 367 12.90 1.60 32.76
CA ASP A 367 13.61 2.16 31.61
C ASP A 367 14.85 1.43 31.05
N GLU A 368 14.66 0.88 29.85
CA GLU A 368 15.62 0.99 28.73
C GLU A 368 15.26 2.14 27.75
N ASN A 369 14.32 3.04 28.08
CA ASN A 369 13.81 4.05 27.11
C ASN A 369 13.95 5.51 27.55
N ASP A 370 15.11 5.90 28.09
CA ASP A 370 15.47 7.32 28.33
C ASP A 370 16.10 8.00 27.09
N HIS A 371 15.79 7.54 25.87
CA HIS A 371 16.35 8.09 24.61
C HIS A 371 15.33 8.66 23.63
N LEU A 372 14.06 8.78 24.01
CA LEU A 372 13.10 9.59 23.26
C LEU A 372 12.52 10.68 24.18
N GLY A 373 13.43 11.57 24.59
CA GLY A 373 13.10 12.81 25.28
C GLY A 373 13.38 14.00 24.39
N LYS A 374 12.29 14.70 24.04
CA LYS A 374 12.15 16.13 23.68
C LYS A 374 12.05 16.45 22.18
N ASP A 375 10.79 16.64 21.76
CA ASP A 375 10.42 17.77 20.90
C ASP A 375 10.79 19.11 21.57
#